data_AF-F2WYM4-F1
#
_entry.id   AF-F2WYM4-F1
#
_cell.length_a   1.000
_cell.length_b   1.000
_cell.length_c   1.000
_cell.angle_alpha   90.00
_cell.angle_beta   90.00
_cell.angle_gamma   90.00
#
_symmetry.space_group_name_H-M   'P 1'
#
loop_
_entity.id
_entity.type
_entity.pdbx_description
1 polymer ?
#
loop_
_entity_poly.entity_id
_entity_poly.type
_entity_poly.pdbx_seq_one_letter_code
_entity_poly.pdbx_strand_id
1 'polypeptide(L)'
;LAMKLADYVITEAGFGADLGAEKFYDLKCRFGGLTPAATVIVATVRALKMNGGVAKENLGTENLEALAKGIVNLEKHIENISKFGVPAIVAINRFPSDTEAELEFVAQRCRELGAEFALSEVFTKGGEGGIELANAVLNIVEQKESHFKVLYELDMPIESKIEKIAKEIYGADGVNFTKEAQVAIKKYTDLGYGHLPVC
;
A
#
# COMPACT_ATOMS: atom_id res chain seq x y z
N LEU A 1 3.25 0.96 -23.19
CA LEU A 1 4.08 1.99 -23.86
C LEU A 1 5.28 2.37 -23.01
N ALA A 2 5.11 2.98 -21.83
CA ALA A 2 6.22 3.42 -20.97
C ALA A 2 7.27 2.32 -20.70
N MET A 3 6.85 1.10 -20.34
CA MET A 3 7.76 -0.04 -20.09
C MET A 3 8.54 -0.54 -21.32
N LYS A 4 8.23 -0.02 -22.52
CA LYS A 4 8.99 -0.29 -23.74
C LYS A 4 9.95 0.84 -24.10
N LEU A 5 9.85 1.98 -23.42
CA LEU A 5 10.58 3.20 -23.73
C LEU A 5 11.53 3.66 -22.61
N ALA A 6 11.37 3.15 -21.39
CA ALA A 6 12.16 3.53 -20.24
C ALA A 6 12.54 2.29 -19.42
N ASP A 7 13.72 2.36 -18.78
CA ASP A 7 14.23 1.31 -17.89
C ASP A 7 13.43 1.24 -16.58
N TYR A 8 12.94 2.40 -16.11
CA TYR A 8 12.12 2.52 -14.92
C TYR A 8 10.81 3.24 -15.25
N VAL A 9 9.69 2.67 -14.79
CA VAL A 9 8.36 3.27 -14.92
C VAL A 9 7.74 3.39 -13.56
N ILE A 10 7.58 4.63 -13.09
CA ILE A 10 6.85 4.94 -11.86
C ILE A 10 5.40 5.24 -12.21
N THR A 11 4.47 4.61 -11.51
CA THR A 11 3.03 4.84 -11.61
C THR A 11 2.44 4.79 -10.20
N GLU A 12 1.26 5.37 -10.04
CA GLU A 12 0.51 5.33 -8.78
C GLU A 12 -0.90 4.77 -8.97
N ALA A 13 -1.57 4.52 -7.86
CA ALA A 13 -2.98 4.21 -7.78
C ALA A 13 -3.62 5.10 -6.72
N GLY A 14 -4.88 5.50 -6.93
CA GLY A 14 -5.59 6.39 -6.01
C GLY A 14 -5.96 5.72 -4.68
N PHE A 15 -6.16 6.53 -3.64
CA PHE A 15 -6.39 6.10 -2.25
C PHE A 15 -5.17 5.41 -1.61
N GLY A 16 -5.37 4.72 -0.47
CA GLY A 16 -4.33 3.95 0.21
C GLY A 16 -4.05 2.60 -0.46
N ALA A 17 -3.05 1.88 0.04
CA ALA A 17 -2.66 0.59 -0.52
C ALA A 17 -3.74 -0.50 -0.34
N ASP A 18 -4.65 -0.31 0.60
CA ASP A 18 -5.82 -1.15 0.81
C ASP A 18 -6.82 -1.13 -0.36
N LEU A 19 -6.92 0.00 -1.07
CA LEU A 19 -7.81 0.13 -2.24
C LEU A 19 -7.02 0.26 -3.55
N GLY A 20 -6.13 1.24 -3.63
CA GLY A 20 -5.41 1.56 -4.86
C GLY A 20 -4.45 0.46 -5.27
N ALA A 21 -3.58 0.04 -4.35
CA ALA A 21 -2.57 -0.98 -4.64
C ALA A 21 -3.22 -2.35 -4.84
N GLU A 22 -4.16 -2.77 -3.99
CA GLU A 22 -4.95 -4.00 -4.20
C GLU A 22 -5.55 -4.05 -5.61
N LYS A 23 -6.27 -3.00 -6.03
CA LYS A 23 -6.87 -2.96 -7.37
C LYS A 23 -5.84 -2.89 -8.48
N PHE A 24 -4.72 -2.20 -8.25
CA PHE A 24 -3.62 -2.17 -9.20
C PHE A 24 -3.05 -3.57 -9.43
N TYR A 25 -2.90 -4.38 -8.38
CA TYR A 25 -2.39 -5.75 -8.47
C TYR A 25 -3.44 -6.72 -9.02
N ASP A 26 -4.62 -6.78 -8.39
CA ASP A 26 -5.63 -7.79 -8.65
C ASP A 26 -6.41 -7.55 -9.95
N LEU A 27 -6.45 -6.31 -10.46
CA LEU A 27 -7.08 -5.97 -11.74
C LEU A 27 -6.04 -5.55 -12.79
N LYS A 28 -5.34 -4.43 -12.59
CA LYS A 28 -4.51 -3.84 -13.66
C LYS A 28 -3.32 -4.72 -14.02
N CYS A 29 -2.60 -5.27 -13.04
CA CYS A 29 -1.46 -6.15 -13.29
C CYS A 29 -1.93 -7.48 -13.90
N ARG A 30 -3.04 -8.03 -13.39
CA ARG A 30 -3.67 -9.23 -13.94
C ARG A 30 -4.00 -9.08 -15.43
N PHE A 31 -4.73 -8.03 -15.81
CA PHE A 31 -5.12 -7.83 -17.22
C PHE A 31 -3.95 -7.37 -18.10
N GLY A 32 -3.00 -6.61 -17.53
CA GLY A 32 -1.87 -6.06 -18.26
C GLY A 32 -0.67 -7.00 -18.38
N GLY A 33 -0.69 -8.16 -17.70
CA GLY A 33 0.48 -9.05 -17.60
C GLY A 33 1.67 -8.34 -16.95
N LEU A 34 1.42 -7.48 -15.96
CA LEU A 34 2.46 -6.67 -15.31
C LEU A 34 2.95 -7.35 -14.03
N THR A 35 4.26 -7.25 -13.79
CA THR A 35 4.92 -7.76 -12.58
C THR A 35 5.66 -6.60 -11.90
N PRO A 36 5.07 -5.96 -10.89
CA PRO A 36 5.70 -4.82 -10.20
C PRO A 36 7.00 -5.26 -9.51
N ALA A 37 8.10 -4.53 -9.76
CA ALA A 37 9.41 -4.85 -9.19
C ALA A 37 9.55 -4.39 -7.72
N ALA A 38 8.89 -3.30 -7.35
CA ALA A 38 8.87 -2.75 -6.01
C ALA A 38 7.63 -1.88 -5.81
N THR A 39 7.33 -1.50 -4.57
CA THR A 39 6.22 -0.59 -4.23
C THR A 39 6.65 0.42 -3.17
N VAL A 40 6.42 1.69 -3.47
CA VAL A 40 6.65 2.80 -2.53
C VAL A 40 5.34 3.13 -1.82
N ILE A 41 5.31 3.01 -0.50
CA ILE A 41 4.22 3.43 0.37
C ILE A 41 4.56 4.81 0.90
N VAL A 42 3.75 5.81 0.56
CA VAL A 42 3.97 7.19 1.01
C VAL A 42 3.22 7.44 2.32
N ALA A 43 3.90 8.02 3.30
CA ALA A 43 3.32 8.44 4.57
C ALA A 43 3.89 9.78 5.05
N THR A 44 3.31 10.32 6.12
CA THR A 44 3.80 11.54 6.82
C THR A 44 3.66 11.31 8.32
N VAL A 45 4.57 11.86 9.12
CA VAL A 45 4.50 11.78 10.59
C VAL A 45 3.16 12.34 11.10
N ARG A 46 2.69 13.43 10.49
CA ARG A 46 1.41 14.06 10.81
C ARG A 46 0.22 13.13 10.56
N ALA A 47 0.17 12.43 9.42
CA ALA A 47 -0.92 11.48 9.14
C ALA A 47 -0.91 10.30 10.12
N LEU A 48 0.28 9.80 10.47
CA LEU A 48 0.41 8.73 11.46
C LEU A 48 -0.04 9.19 12.86
N LYS A 49 0.33 10.41 13.30
CA LYS A 49 -0.20 10.98 14.54
C LYS A 49 -1.73 11.14 14.51
N MET A 50 -2.30 11.48 13.37
CA MET A 50 -3.76 11.59 13.20
C MET A 50 -4.44 10.22 13.32
N ASN A 51 -3.85 9.16 12.75
CA ASN A 51 -4.29 7.77 12.97
C ASN A 51 -4.16 7.36 14.45
N GLY A 52 -3.20 7.94 15.17
CA GLY A 52 -3.04 7.79 16.62
C GLY A 52 -4.02 8.62 17.48
N GLY A 53 -4.94 9.35 16.85
CA GLY A 53 -5.99 10.12 17.53
C GLY A 53 -5.70 11.61 17.73
N VAL A 54 -4.61 12.16 17.18
CA VAL A 54 -4.33 13.60 17.28
C VAL A 54 -5.21 14.38 16.31
N ALA A 55 -5.92 15.39 16.83
CA ALA A 55 -6.73 16.29 16.02
C ALA A 55 -5.86 17.09 15.02
N LYS A 56 -6.44 17.42 13.86
CA LYS A 56 -5.72 18.03 12.73
C LYS A 56 -4.98 19.32 13.10
N GLU A 57 -5.53 20.07 14.05
CA GLU A 57 -5.02 21.36 14.53
C GLU A 57 -3.76 21.20 15.39
N ASN A 58 -3.53 20.03 15.96
CA ASN A 58 -2.47 19.76 16.95
C ASN A 58 -1.29 18.94 16.39
N LEU A 59 -1.23 18.75 15.06
CA LEU A 59 -0.24 17.88 14.41
C LEU A 59 1.20 18.45 14.37
N GLY A 60 1.38 19.73 14.72
CA GLY A 60 2.69 20.41 14.67
C GLY A 60 3.57 20.20 15.90
N THR A 61 3.04 19.58 16.96
CA THR A 61 3.81 19.27 18.18
C THR A 61 4.28 17.83 18.14
N GLU A 62 5.51 17.58 18.59
CA GLU A 62 6.04 16.23 18.74
C GLU A 62 5.13 15.37 19.61
N ASN A 63 4.81 14.16 19.16
CA ASN A 63 4.03 13.21 19.96
C ASN A 63 4.35 11.76 19.56
N LEU A 64 5.40 11.21 20.16
CA LEU A 64 5.83 9.83 19.93
C LEU A 64 4.78 8.79 20.39
N GLU A 65 3.99 9.08 21.42
CA GLU A 65 2.94 8.17 21.88
C GLU A 65 1.82 8.03 20.85
N ALA A 66 1.33 9.15 20.32
CA ALA A 66 0.33 9.12 19.25
C ALA A 66 0.90 8.51 17.98
N LEU A 67 2.15 8.82 17.63
CA LEU A 67 2.83 8.22 16.50
C LEU A 67 2.90 6.69 16.64
N ALA A 68 3.28 6.18 17.81
CA ALA A 68 3.32 4.75 18.11
C ALA A 68 1.93 4.09 18.06
N LYS A 69 0.86 4.81 18.43
CA LYS A 69 -0.53 4.29 18.29
C LYS A 69 -0.97 4.25 16.83
N GLY A 70 -0.60 5.24 16.02
CA GLY A 70 -1.07 5.36 14.65
C GLY A 70 -0.20 4.66 13.60
N ILE A 71 1.05 4.32 13.94
CA ILE A 71 1.97 3.66 13.01
C ILE A 71 1.44 2.31 12.54
N VAL A 72 0.59 1.64 13.33
CA VAL A 72 -0.09 0.38 12.98
C VAL A 72 -0.81 0.41 11.63
N ASN A 73 -1.27 1.58 11.19
CA ASN A 73 -1.86 1.74 9.86
C ASN A 73 -0.80 1.53 8.75
N LEU A 74 0.39 2.12 8.90
CA LEU A 74 1.50 1.91 7.98
C LEU A 74 1.99 0.45 8.04
N GLU A 75 2.09 -0.15 9.23
CA GLU A 75 2.48 -1.55 9.39
C GLU A 75 1.55 -2.47 8.61
N LYS A 76 0.23 -2.24 8.69
CA LYS A 76 -0.75 -3.02 7.95
C LYS A 76 -0.58 -2.87 6.44
N HIS A 77 -0.28 -1.67 5.95
CA HIS A 77 0.00 -1.48 4.53
C HIS A 77 1.28 -2.18 4.08
N ILE A 78 2.36 -2.17 4.88
CA ILE A 78 3.59 -2.92 4.59
C ILE A 78 3.29 -4.44 4.54
N GLU A 79 2.56 -4.96 5.53
CA GLU A 79 2.10 -6.35 5.55
C GLU A 79 1.30 -6.68 4.28
N ASN A 80 0.34 -5.83 3.90
CA ASN A 80 -0.49 -6.05 2.71
C ASN A 80 0.35 -6.13 1.43
N ILE A 81 1.32 -5.25 1.24
CA ILE A 81 2.22 -5.31 0.07
C ILE A 81 2.99 -6.63 0.04
N SER A 82 3.45 -7.12 1.19
CA SER A 82 4.13 -8.42 1.29
C SER A 82 3.26 -9.60 0.86
N LYS A 83 1.93 -9.53 1.01
CA LYS A 83 0.99 -10.60 0.59
C LYS A 83 1.00 -10.81 -0.92
N PHE A 84 1.27 -9.75 -1.68
CA PHE A 84 1.45 -9.78 -3.13
C PHE A 84 2.87 -10.22 -3.55
N GLY A 85 3.79 -10.45 -2.60
CA GLY A 85 5.17 -10.85 -2.90
C GLY A 85 6.03 -9.74 -3.49
N VAL A 86 5.65 -8.48 -3.29
CA VAL A 86 6.37 -7.31 -3.84
C VAL A 86 7.23 -6.65 -2.74
N PRO A 87 8.49 -6.31 -3.01
CA PRO A 87 9.32 -5.54 -2.07
C PRO A 87 8.74 -4.14 -1.79
N ALA A 88 8.70 -3.75 -0.51
CA ALA A 88 8.16 -2.47 -0.07
C ALA A 88 9.26 -1.48 0.36
N ILE A 89 9.09 -0.22 -0.04
CA ILE A 89 9.82 0.95 0.46
C ILE A 89 8.80 1.89 1.10
N VAL A 90 9.10 2.44 2.27
CA VAL A 90 8.34 3.53 2.88
C VAL A 90 9.03 4.84 2.58
N ALA A 91 8.29 5.76 1.95
CA ALA A 91 8.71 7.14 1.74
C ALA A 91 7.99 8.06 2.73
N ILE A 92 8.74 8.71 3.63
CA ILE A 92 8.18 9.75 4.49
C ILE A 92 8.39 11.12 3.85
N ASN A 93 7.29 11.78 3.50
CA ASN A 93 7.35 13.18 3.07
C ASN A 93 7.59 14.08 4.28
N ARG A 94 8.75 14.74 4.31
CA ARG A 94 9.19 15.58 5.43
C ARG A 94 8.36 16.86 5.53
N PHE A 95 7.86 17.17 6.72
CA PHE A 95 7.31 18.48 7.05
C PHE A 95 8.25 19.27 7.99
N PRO A 96 8.21 20.62 7.97
CA PRO A 96 9.06 21.44 8.84
C PRO A 96 8.87 21.20 10.35
N SER A 97 7.70 20.71 10.76
CA SER A 97 7.37 20.41 12.16
C SER A 97 7.78 19.01 12.62
N ASP A 98 8.18 18.14 11.69
CA ASP A 98 8.55 16.77 12.04
C ASP A 98 9.91 16.80 12.75
N THR A 99 10.00 16.13 13.90
CA THR A 99 11.26 16.06 14.65
C THR A 99 12.09 14.86 14.20
N GLU A 100 13.41 14.93 14.40
CA GLU A 100 14.30 13.79 14.11
C GLU A 100 13.93 12.55 14.93
N ALA A 101 13.41 12.74 16.16
CA ALA A 101 12.95 11.63 16.99
C ALA A 101 11.72 10.93 16.38
N GLU A 102 10.76 11.68 15.83
CA GLU A 102 9.60 11.11 15.14
C GLU A 102 10.02 10.40 13.84
N LEU A 103 10.94 10.99 13.07
CA LEU A 103 11.45 10.39 11.84
C LEU A 103 12.20 9.09 12.11
N GLU A 104 13.11 9.07 13.10
CA GLU A 104 13.86 7.85 13.45
C GLU A 104 12.94 6.76 14.01
N PHE A 105 11.90 7.13 14.78
CA PHE A 105 10.90 6.18 15.25
C PHE A 105 10.23 5.45 14.07
N VAL A 106 9.81 6.18 13.04
CA VAL A 106 9.20 5.57 11.85
C VAL A 106 10.21 4.73 11.08
N ALA A 107 11.44 5.24 10.89
CA ALA A 107 12.49 4.52 10.19
C ALA A 107 12.82 3.18 10.86
N GLN A 108 12.99 3.18 12.18
CA GLN A 108 13.25 1.99 12.96
C GLN A 108 12.11 0.98 12.82
N ARG A 109 10.85 1.44 12.87
CA ARG A 109 9.70 0.54 12.73
C ARG A 109 9.58 -0.08 11.34
N CYS A 110 9.92 0.67 10.29
CA CYS A 110 9.97 0.13 8.92
C CYS A 110 11.03 -0.97 8.79
N ARG A 111 12.24 -0.75 9.34
CA ARG A 111 13.33 -1.73 9.34
C ARG A 111 12.95 -3.02 10.05
N GLU A 112 12.26 -2.93 11.20
CA GLU A 112 11.75 -4.10 11.94
C GLU A 112 10.77 -4.96 11.13
N LEU A 113 10.02 -4.34 10.22
CA LEU A 113 9.08 -5.00 9.32
C LEU A 113 9.72 -5.43 7.98
N GLY A 114 11.03 -5.25 7.82
CA GLY A 114 11.77 -5.61 6.61
C GLY A 114 11.52 -4.69 5.41
N ALA A 115 10.89 -3.53 5.62
CA ALA A 115 10.69 -2.50 4.60
C ALA A 115 11.87 -1.52 4.60
N GLU A 116 12.31 -1.13 3.39
CA GLU A 116 13.26 -0.03 3.25
C GLU A 116 12.59 1.29 3.64
N PHE A 117 13.37 2.25 4.14
CA PHE A 117 12.89 3.56 4.52
C PHE A 117 13.69 4.64 3.77
N ALA A 118 12.99 5.67 3.28
CA ALA A 118 13.61 6.85 2.72
C ALA A 118 12.86 8.12 3.10
N LEU A 119 13.60 9.17 3.43
CA LEU A 119 13.05 10.51 3.59
C LEU A 119 12.88 11.17 2.21
N SER A 120 11.77 11.87 2.04
CA SER A 120 11.42 12.58 0.80
C SER A 120 11.22 14.06 1.08
N GLU A 121 12.03 14.89 0.41
CA GLU A 121 11.96 16.35 0.43
C GLU A 121 11.62 16.91 -0.96
N VAL A 122 11.04 16.10 -1.85
CA VAL A 122 10.77 16.47 -3.25
C VAL A 122 9.87 17.70 -3.40
N PHE A 123 9.03 17.98 -2.40
CA PHE A 123 8.18 19.16 -2.39
C PHE A 123 8.99 20.46 -2.26
N THR A 124 10.02 20.48 -1.42
CA THR A 124 10.82 21.69 -1.15
C THR A 124 12.08 21.77 -2.01
N LYS A 125 12.61 20.62 -2.45
CA LYS A 125 13.90 20.52 -3.15
C LYS A 125 13.80 19.91 -4.56
N GLY A 126 12.59 19.64 -5.06
CA GLY A 126 12.40 19.00 -6.37
C GLY A 126 13.10 17.64 -6.46
N GLY A 127 13.68 17.31 -7.61
CA GLY A 127 14.35 16.02 -7.83
C GLY A 127 15.50 15.73 -6.85
N GLU A 128 16.22 16.76 -6.39
CA GLU A 128 17.32 16.61 -5.43
C GLU A 128 16.82 16.05 -4.09
N GLY A 129 15.63 16.46 -3.66
CA GLY A 129 14.99 15.94 -2.43
C GLY A 129 14.47 14.51 -2.55
N GLY A 130 14.58 13.89 -3.72
CA GLY A 130 14.14 12.51 -4.00
C GLY A 130 15.29 11.54 -4.23
N ILE A 131 16.55 11.99 -4.17
CA ILE A 131 17.73 11.15 -4.46
C ILE A 131 17.80 9.96 -3.49
N GLU A 132 17.52 10.17 -2.20
CA GLU A 132 17.51 9.09 -1.20
C GLU A 132 16.47 8.02 -1.54
N LEU A 133 15.22 8.43 -1.82
CA LEU A 133 14.16 7.53 -2.24
C LEU A 133 14.51 6.82 -3.56
N ALA A 134 15.05 7.54 -4.54
CA ALA A 134 15.44 6.95 -5.81
C ALA A 134 16.51 5.87 -5.61
N ASN A 135 17.54 6.13 -4.79
CA ASN A 135 18.56 5.14 -4.46
C ASN A 135 17.98 3.95 -3.70
N ALA A 136 17.04 4.16 -2.77
CA ALA A 136 16.36 3.06 -2.07
C ALA A 136 15.56 2.18 -3.06
N VAL A 137 14.90 2.78 -4.04
CA VAL A 137 14.19 2.06 -5.11
C VAL A 137 15.16 1.29 -6.01
N LEU A 138 16.29 1.89 -6.41
CA LEU A 138 17.31 1.20 -7.21
C LEU A 138 17.87 -0.01 -6.45
N ASN A 139 18.29 0.20 -5.19
CA ASN A 139 18.85 -0.84 -4.35
C ASN A 139 17.89 -2.01 -4.15
N ILE A 140 16.61 -1.74 -3.85
CA ILE A 140 15.65 -2.81 -3.59
C ILE A 140 15.33 -3.62 -4.85
N VAL A 141 15.26 -2.95 -6.02
CA VAL A 141 15.01 -3.61 -7.31
C VAL A 141 16.20 -4.47 -7.74
N GLU A 142 17.43 -4.06 -7.42
CA GLU A 142 18.64 -4.83 -7.72
C GLU A 142 18.84 -6.02 -6.77
N GLN A 143 18.45 -5.87 -5.49
CA GLN A 143 18.78 -6.85 -4.45
C GLN A 143 17.64 -7.80 -4.09
N LYS A 144 16.39 -7.41 -4.30
CA LYS A 144 15.21 -8.22 -3.95
C LYS A 144 14.39 -8.53 -5.19
N GLU A 145 14.26 -9.81 -5.48
CA GLU A 145 13.36 -10.26 -6.54
C GLU A 145 11.90 -10.12 -6.10
N SER A 146 11.07 -9.55 -6.97
CA SER A 146 9.62 -9.55 -6.78
C SER A 146 9.05 -10.91 -7.18
N HIS A 147 8.39 -11.57 -6.23
CA HIS A 147 7.64 -12.79 -6.48
C HIS A 147 6.15 -12.46 -6.60
N PHE A 148 5.86 -11.47 -7.46
CA PHE A 148 4.53 -10.93 -7.62
C PHE A 148 3.49 -12.02 -7.86
N LYS A 149 2.43 -12.00 -7.05
CA LYS A 149 1.23 -12.81 -7.22
C LYS A 149 -0.01 -11.98 -6.88
N VAL A 150 -1.12 -12.36 -7.49
CA VAL A 150 -2.45 -11.84 -7.16
C VAL A 150 -2.96 -12.43 -5.84
N LEU A 151 -3.92 -11.77 -5.19
CA LEU A 151 -4.42 -12.18 -3.89
C LEU A 151 -5.34 -13.42 -3.98
N TYR A 152 -6.10 -13.54 -5.07
CA TYR A 152 -7.08 -14.61 -5.29
C TYR A 152 -7.10 -15.10 -6.73
N GLU A 153 -7.61 -16.32 -6.90
CA GLU A 153 -7.86 -16.92 -8.22
C GLU A 153 -9.24 -16.54 -8.76
N LEU A 154 -9.36 -16.50 -10.10
CA LEU A 154 -10.61 -16.08 -10.76
C LEU A 154 -11.72 -17.15 -10.70
N ASP A 155 -11.38 -18.42 -10.48
CA ASP A 155 -12.33 -19.52 -10.33
C ASP A 155 -13.02 -19.54 -8.95
N MET A 156 -12.52 -18.77 -7.98
CA MET A 156 -13.16 -18.61 -6.69
C MET A 156 -14.57 -18.01 -6.82
N PRO A 157 -15.53 -18.41 -5.96
CA PRO A 157 -16.83 -17.75 -5.86
C PRO A 157 -16.67 -16.24 -5.57
N ILE A 158 -17.60 -15.42 -6.07
CA ILE A 158 -17.57 -13.95 -5.89
C ILE A 158 -17.50 -13.61 -4.40
N GLU A 159 -18.29 -14.28 -3.56
CA GLU A 159 -18.31 -14.12 -2.11
C GLU A 159 -16.95 -14.38 -1.48
N SER A 160 -16.27 -15.46 -1.91
CA SER A 160 -14.96 -15.85 -1.40
C SER A 160 -13.86 -14.87 -1.81
N LYS A 161 -13.94 -14.26 -3.00
CA LYS A 161 -13.03 -13.18 -3.41
C LYS A 161 -13.21 -11.95 -2.53
N ILE A 162 -14.45 -11.52 -2.33
CA ILE A 162 -14.81 -10.38 -1.45
C ILE A 162 -14.31 -10.64 -0.02
N GLU A 163 -14.59 -11.82 0.53
CA GLU A 163 -14.18 -12.19 1.87
C GLU A 163 -12.65 -12.25 2.00
N LYS A 164 -11.95 -12.72 0.98
CA LYS A 164 -10.48 -12.76 0.99
C LYS A 164 -9.87 -11.36 1.02
N ILE A 165 -10.36 -10.42 0.21
CA ILE A 165 -9.92 -9.01 0.26
C ILE A 165 -10.20 -8.45 1.66
N ALA A 166 -11.42 -8.65 2.18
CA ALA A 166 -11.81 -8.10 3.48
C ALA A 166 -10.94 -8.62 4.64
N LYS A 167 -10.67 -9.93 4.68
CA LYS A 167 -9.87 -10.55 5.74
C LYS A 167 -8.39 -10.22 5.59
N GLU A 168 -7.84 -10.37 4.39
CA GLU A 168 -6.40 -10.26 4.17
C GLU A 168 -5.95 -8.80 4.17
N ILE A 169 -6.65 -7.94 3.43
CA ILE A 169 -6.23 -6.54 3.21
C ILE A 169 -6.77 -5.63 4.30
N TYR A 170 -8.07 -5.71 4.61
CA TYR A 170 -8.69 -4.81 5.59
C TYR A 170 -8.54 -5.30 7.04
N GLY A 171 -8.27 -6.60 7.25
CA GLY A 171 -8.22 -7.18 8.59
C GLY A 171 -9.61 -7.37 9.22
N ALA A 172 -10.65 -7.47 8.41
CA ALA A 172 -12.01 -7.73 8.90
C ALA A 172 -12.15 -9.18 9.37
N ASP A 173 -13.03 -9.43 10.35
CA ASP A 173 -13.37 -10.80 10.78
C ASP A 173 -14.12 -11.59 9.69
N GLY A 174 -14.79 -10.88 8.78
CA GLY A 174 -15.55 -11.47 7.68
C GLY A 174 -16.46 -10.46 6.99
N VAL A 175 -17.40 -10.97 6.19
CA VAL A 175 -18.30 -10.16 5.37
C VAL A 175 -19.74 -10.63 5.56
N ASN A 176 -20.65 -9.70 5.81
CA ASN A 176 -22.09 -9.96 5.80
C ASN A 176 -22.69 -9.46 4.50
N PHE A 177 -23.47 -10.31 3.84
CA PHE A 177 -24.18 -9.96 2.61
C PHE A 177 -25.66 -9.73 2.90
N THR A 178 -26.20 -8.61 2.41
CA THR A 178 -27.64 -8.40 2.43
C THR A 178 -28.33 -9.39 1.48
N LYS A 179 -29.65 -9.58 1.63
CA LYS A 179 -30.43 -10.43 0.73
C LYS A 179 -30.32 -9.96 -0.72
N GLU A 180 -30.35 -8.64 -0.93
CA GLU A 180 -30.21 -8.02 -2.25
C GLU A 180 -28.85 -8.34 -2.87
N ALA A 181 -27.77 -8.28 -2.07
CA ALA A 181 -26.42 -8.63 -2.52
C ALA A 181 -26.32 -10.11 -2.91
N GLN A 182 -26.86 -11.02 -2.08
CA GLN A 182 -26.86 -12.47 -2.37
C GLN A 182 -27.60 -12.80 -3.66
N VAL A 183 -28.77 -12.18 -3.88
CA VAL A 183 -29.54 -12.34 -5.13
C VAL A 183 -28.75 -11.82 -6.33
N ALA A 184 -28.08 -10.67 -6.20
CA ALA A 184 -27.26 -10.11 -7.27
C ALA A 184 -26.05 -11.00 -7.59
N ILE A 185 -25.34 -11.49 -6.58
CA ILE A 185 -24.19 -12.38 -6.75
C ILE A 185 -24.62 -13.67 -7.45
N LYS A 186 -25.70 -14.32 -7.00
CA LYS A 186 -26.25 -15.50 -7.67
C LYS A 186 -26.56 -15.21 -9.13
N LYS A 187 -27.23 -14.09 -9.42
CA LYS A 187 -27.55 -13.68 -10.79
C LYS A 187 -26.29 -13.52 -11.66
N TYR A 188 -25.24 -12.89 -11.15
CA TYR A 188 -23.99 -12.69 -11.90
C TYR A 188 -23.25 -14.01 -12.14
N THR A 189 -23.25 -14.91 -11.16
CA THR A 189 -22.70 -16.26 -11.32
C THR A 189 -23.47 -17.05 -12.38
N ASP A 190 -24.81 -17.05 -12.33
CA ASP A 190 -25.67 -17.73 -13.31
C ASP A 190 -25.49 -17.17 -14.75
N LEU A 191 -25.16 -15.89 -14.87
CA LEU A 191 -24.85 -15.22 -16.15
C LEU A 191 -23.41 -15.46 -16.64
N GLY A 192 -22.59 -16.23 -15.90
CA GLY A 192 -21.21 -16.54 -16.27
C GLY A 192 -20.18 -15.46 -15.88
N TYR A 193 -20.57 -14.44 -15.11
CA TYR A 193 -19.66 -13.38 -14.66
C TYR A 193 -18.91 -13.73 -13.36
N GLY A 194 -19.12 -14.94 -12.81
CA GLY A 194 -18.46 -15.42 -11.58
C GLY A 194 -16.93 -15.39 -11.65
N HIS A 195 -16.37 -15.44 -12.85
CA HIS A 195 -14.92 -15.47 -13.09
C HIS A 195 -14.26 -14.09 -13.18
N LEU A 196 -15.01 -13.00 -13.03
CA LEU A 196 -14.43 -11.66 -13.02
C LEU A 196 -13.73 -11.37 -11.68
N PRO A 197 -12.72 -10.46 -11.66
CA PRO A 197 -12.18 -9.91 -10.43
C PRO A 197 -13.21 -8.97 -9.77
N VAL A 198 -12.98 -8.67 -8.49
CA VAL A 198 -13.84 -7.83 -7.64
C VAL A 198 -13.18 -6.47 -7.43
N CYS A 199 -13.98 -5.40 -7.38
CA CYS A 199 -13.57 -4.02 -7.11
C CYS A 199 -14.43 -3.43 -5.98
#